data_AF-A0A1W6ZCZ6-F1
#
_entry.id   AF-A0A1W6ZCZ6-F1
#
_cell.length_a   1.000
_cell.length_b   1.000
_cell.length_c   1.000
_cell.angle_alpha   90.00
_cell.angle_beta   90.00
_cell.angle_gamma   90.00
#
_symmetry.space_group_name_H-M   'P 1'
#
loop_
_entity.id
_entity.type
_entity.pdbx_description
1 polymer ?
#
loop_
_entity_poly.entity_id
_entity_poly.type
_entity_poly.pdbx_seq_one_letter_code
_entity_poly.pdbx_strand_id
1 'polypeptide(L)'
;MTRRQAIWLFTMLERERGEVIAAPIGQEGEIDWDEMRTRIHDVLDQSNGRYLSLQRGVAEILPDADVLWITTDAEQLQWLLKAIRGEARQKGRVGALTRLPLEPKDELLAELDLWETHRDTKRDLIEKLRDGWVASNKRHRTLRWFDDDEYEKCDLLWAWLHKNRPSLVEGRRSFEFRVHVEHFFNDAGLRADEINYIINTVKTRWSQRKYRETNKDKKQFNFVLSKSADRALDKLASARGVSRSQLLDLLIHEEKDRGQAKSKG
;
A
#
# COMPACT_ATOMS: atom_id res chain seq x y z
N MET A 1 -16.57 -17.39 21.17
CA MET A 1 -15.19 -16.91 21.37
C MET A 1 -14.56 -16.63 20.01
N THR A 2 -14.04 -15.42 19.78
CA THR A 2 -13.37 -15.07 18.52
C THR A 2 -11.97 -15.70 18.44
N ARG A 3 -11.35 -15.74 17.24
CA ARG A 3 -9.97 -16.24 17.03
C ARG A 3 -8.98 -15.52 17.96
N ARG A 4 -9.06 -14.19 18.04
CA ARG A 4 -8.20 -13.35 18.91
C ARG A 4 -8.40 -13.63 20.39
N GLN A 5 -9.64 -13.78 20.83
CA GLN A 5 -9.94 -14.15 22.22
C GLN A 5 -9.37 -15.53 22.57
N ALA A 6 -9.44 -16.49 21.64
CA ALA A 6 -8.86 -17.82 21.83
C ALA A 6 -7.33 -17.74 21.95
N ILE A 7 -6.65 -17.03 21.04
CA ILE A 7 -5.20 -16.80 21.09
C ILE A 7 -4.79 -16.18 22.42
N TRP A 8 -5.48 -15.11 22.85
CA TRP A 8 -5.17 -14.43 24.10
C TRP A 8 -5.37 -15.33 25.32
N LEU A 9 -6.53 -16.02 25.41
CA LEU A 9 -6.84 -16.91 26.53
C LEU A 9 -5.85 -18.06 26.63
N PHE A 10 -5.53 -18.70 25.50
CA PHE A 10 -4.54 -19.77 25.47
C PHE A 10 -3.16 -19.29 25.92
N THR A 11 -2.71 -18.14 25.41
CA THR A 11 -1.42 -17.54 25.80
C THR A 11 -1.35 -17.24 27.29
N MET A 12 -2.43 -16.72 27.88
CA MET A 12 -2.48 -16.44 29.31
C MET A 12 -2.48 -17.72 30.16
N LEU A 13 -3.17 -18.77 29.70
CA LEU A 13 -3.19 -20.07 30.37
C LEU A 13 -1.83 -20.77 30.34
N GLU A 14 -1.08 -20.69 29.22
CA GLU A 14 0.30 -21.20 29.13
C GLU A 14 1.23 -20.48 30.11
N ARG A 15 1.14 -19.15 30.18
CA ARG A 15 1.98 -18.32 31.06
C ARG A 15 1.78 -18.64 32.54
N GLU A 16 0.54 -18.91 32.96
CA GLU A 16 0.21 -19.14 34.37
C GLU A 16 0.46 -20.58 34.85
N ARG A 17 0.31 -21.59 33.99
CA ARG A 17 0.53 -22.99 34.39
C ARG A 17 2.02 -23.36 34.46
N GLY A 18 2.89 -22.69 33.71
CA GLY A 18 4.30 -23.09 33.56
C GLY A 18 4.48 -24.46 32.87
N GLU A 19 3.39 -25.11 32.50
CA GLU A 19 3.35 -26.32 31.69
C GLU A 19 3.10 -25.93 30.25
N VAL A 20 3.89 -26.52 29.35
CA VAL A 20 3.70 -26.38 27.90
C VAL A 20 2.40 -27.11 27.56
N ILE A 21 1.30 -26.39 27.44
CA ILE A 21 0.11 -26.93 26.80
C ILE A 21 0.53 -27.17 25.35
N ALA A 22 0.64 -28.43 24.93
CA ALA A 22 1.04 -28.73 23.56
C ALA A 22 0.12 -27.95 22.62
N ALA A 23 0.67 -27.10 21.75
CA ALA A 23 -0.13 -26.33 20.82
C ALA A 23 -1.05 -27.29 20.04
N PRO A 24 -2.36 -27.00 19.94
CA PRO A 24 -3.29 -27.83 19.17
C PRO A 24 -2.96 -27.62 17.69
N ILE A 25 -2.06 -28.46 17.19
CA ILE A 25 -1.55 -28.39 15.82
C ILE A 25 -2.21 -29.55 15.05
N GLY A 26 -2.93 -29.20 13.99
CA GLY A 26 -3.52 -30.16 13.06
C GLY A 26 -2.48 -30.86 12.21
N GLN A 27 -2.92 -31.82 11.39
CA GLN A 27 -2.03 -32.68 10.61
C GLN A 27 -1.14 -31.92 9.60
N GLU A 28 -1.51 -30.70 9.22
CA GLU A 28 -0.79 -29.85 8.26
C GLU A 28 0.07 -28.76 8.92
N GLY A 29 0.21 -28.75 10.25
CA GLY A 29 1.00 -27.74 10.97
C GLY A 29 0.24 -26.45 11.29
N GLU A 30 -1.05 -26.38 10.94
CA GLU A 30 -1.95 -25.27 11.29
C GLU A 30 -2.57 -25.45 12.68
N ILE A 31 -3.06 -24.36 13.28
CA ILE A 31 -3.74 -24.40 14.58
C ILE A 31 -5.13 -25.04 14.41
N ASP A 32 -5.40 -26.11 15.16
CA ASP A 32 -6.75 -26.65 15.32
C ASP A 32 -7.54 -25.78 16.30
N TRP A 33 -8.36 -24.88 15.73
CA TRP A 33 -9.13 -23.92 16.49
C TRP A 33 -10.23 -24.55 17.35
N ASP A 34 -10.79 -25.69 16.95
CA ASP A 34 -11.88 -26.33 17.69
C ASP A 34 -11.34 -27.15 18.86
N GLU A 35 -10.20 -27.81 18.66
CA GLU A 35 -9.46 -28.42 19.76
C GLU A 35 -8.98 -27.36 20.76
N MET A 36 -8.43 -26.24 20.28
CA MET A 36 -7.99 -25.13 21.12
C MET A 36 -9.14 -24.59 22.00
N ARG A 37 -10.31 -24.38 21.40
CA ARG A 37 -11.51 -23.91 22.12
C ARG A 37 -11.95 -24.89 23.19
N THR A 38 -11.98 -26.19 22.85
CA THR A 38 -12.38 -27.25 23.79
C THR A 38 -11.47 -27.26 25.01
N ARG A 39 -10.14 -27.23 24.77
CA ARG A 39 -9.15 -27.19 25.86
C ARG A 39 -9.28 -25.94 26.73
N ILE A 40 -9.54 -24.78 26.14
CA ILE A 40 -9.81 -23.55 26.90
C ILE A 40 -11.05 -23.73 27.79
N HIS A 41 -12.15 -24.25 27.24
CA HIS A 41 -13.37 -24.49 28.00
C HIS A 41 -13.16 -25.45 29.17
N ASP A 42 -12.51 -26.60 28.94
CA ASP A 42 -12.22 -27.59 29.98
C ASP A 42 -11.43 -26.98 31.15
N VAL A 43 -10.44 -26.12 30.84
CA VAL A 43 -9.61 -25.47 31.86
C VAL A 43 -10.38 -24.40 32.64
N LEU A 44 -11.26 -23.66 31.96
CA LEU A 44 -12.08 -22.62 32.57
C LEU A 44 -13.16 -23.21 33.49
N ASP A 45 -13.80 -24.31 33.09
CA ASP A 45 -14.83 -25.01 33.88
C ASP A 45 -14.27 -25.59 35.19
N GLN A 46 -12.99 -25.96 35.21
CA GLN A 46 -12.30 -26.45 36.42
C GLN A 46 -11.89 -25.34 37.40
N SER A 47 -12.01 -24.05 37.02
CA SER A 47 -11.39 -22.92 37.73
C SER A 47 -12.33 -21.72 37.95
N ASN A 48 -13.40 -21.90 38.74
CA ASN A 48 -14.45 -20.87 38.96
C ASN A 48 -13.96 -19.46 39.36
N GLY A 49 -12.90 -19.32 40.17
CA GLY A 49 -12.37 -18.01 40.56
C GLY A 49 -11.50 -17.31 39.49
N ARG A 50 -10.90 -18.09 38.57
CA ARG A 50 -9.96 -17.62 37.54
C ARG A 50 -10.67 -17.15 36.27
N TYR A 51 -11.86 -17.70 36.03
CA TYR A 51 -12.73 -17.25 34.95
C TYR A 51 -12.99 -15.74 35.01
N LEU A 52 -13.17 -15.18 36.21
CA LEU A 52 -13.45 -13.76 36.40
C LEU A 52 -12.26 -12.83 36.05
N SER A 53 -11.01 -13.22 36.35
CA SER A 53 -9.83 -12.42 35.98
C SER A 53 -9.55 -12.48 34.48
N LEU A 54 -9.69 -13.66 33.88
CA LEU A 54 -9.52 -13.85 32.44
C LEU A 54 -10.65 -13.18 31.64
N GLN A 55 -11.89 -13.22 32.13
CA GLN A 55 -13.00 -12.48 31.52
C GLN A 55 -12.76 -10.97 31.50
N ARG A 56 -12.20 -10.40 32.58
CA ARG A 56 -11.80 -8.98 32.58
C ARG A 56 -10.74 -8.71 31.52
N GLY A 57 -9.71 -9.54 31.42
CA GLY A 57 -8.68 -9.39 30.38
C GLY A 57 -9.23 -9.51 28.95
N VAL A 58 -10.20 -10.40 28.72
CA VAL A 58 -10.92 -10.50 27.44
C VAL A 58 -11.72 -9.23 27.15
N ALA A 59 -12.27 -8.55 28.15
CA ALA A 59 -12.96 -7.26 27.97
C ALA A 59 -12.01 -6.11 27.59
N GLU A 60 -10.72 -6.24 27.91
CA GLU A 60 -9.65 -5.29 27.53
C GLU A 60 -9.08 -5.53 26.12
N ILE A 61 -9.51 -6.60 25.44
CA ILE A 61 -9.21 -6.84 24.02
C ILE A 61 -9.98 -5.83 23.18
N LEU A 62 -9.31 -5.25 22.18
CA LEU A 62 -9.96 -4.31 21.28
C LEU A 62 -11.02 -5.02 20.40
N PRO A 63 -12.22 -4.42 20.22
CA PRO A 63 -13.20 -4.90 19.27
C PRO A 63 -12.62 -5.07 17.87
N ASP A 64 -13.09 -6.06 17.12
CA ASP A 64 -12.61 -6.31 15.75
C ASP A 64 -12.84 -5.12 14.81
N ALA A 65 -13.86 -4.31 15.08
CA ALA A 65 -14.13 -3.06 14.35
C ALA A 65 -12.96 -2.06 14.44
N ASP A 66 -12.29 -1.97 15.59
CA ASP A 66 -11.20 -1.00 15.84
C ASP A 66 -9.92 -1.39 15.08
N VAL A 67 -9.77 -2.68 14.71
CA VAL A 67 -8.59 -3.22 14.01
C VAL A 67 -8.88 -3.64 12.56
N LEU A 68 -10.11 -3.42 12.06
CA LEU A 68 -10.54 -3.86 10.72
C LEU A 68 -9.68 -3.28 9.59
N TRP A 69 -9.09 -2.10 9.80
CA TRP A 69 -8.23 -1.41 8.84
C TRP A 69 -6.83 -2.06 8.68
N ILE A 70 -6.48 -3.00 9.56
CA ILE A 70 -5.24 -3.77 9.49
C ILE A 70 -5.45 -4.93 8.49
N THR A 71 -4.73 -4.89 7.38
CA THR A 71 -4.80 -5.88 6.30
C THR A 71 -3.68 -6.93 6.45
N THR A 72 -3.63 -7.88 5.53
CA THR A 72 -2.53 -8.86 5.42
C THR A 72 -1.36 -8.35 4.58
N ASP A 73 -1.36 -7.08 4.19
CA ASP A 73 -0.27 -6.44 3.45
C ASP A 73 1.04 -6.44 4.27
N ALA A 74 2.10 -6.99 3.69
CA ALA A 74 3.37 -7.18 4.39
C ALA A 74 4.03 -5.86 4.81
N GLU A 75 3.92 -4.80 4.00
CA GLU A 75 4.47 -3.47 4.32
C GLU A 75 3.73 -2.85 5.51
N GLN A 76 2.39 -2.92 5.51
CA GLN A 76 1.56 -2.47 6.63
C GLN A 76 1.91 -3.21 7.92
N LEU A 77 1.98 -4.54 7.85
CA LEU A 77 2.27 -5.37 9.01
C LEU A 77 3.66 -5.08 9.58
N GLN A 78 4.68 -4.95 8.73
CA GLN A 78 6.03 -4.60 9.19
C GLN A 78 6.10 -3.20 9.82
N TRP A 79 5.43 -2.21 9.23
CA TRP A 79 5.39 -0.85 9.77
C TRP A 79 4.71 -0.82 11.14
N LEU A 80 3.54 -1.46 11.24
CA LEU A 80 2.78 -1.53 12.49
C LEU A 80 3.55 -2.28 13.57
N LEU A 81 4.17 -3.41 13.24
CA LEU A 81 4.94 -4.19 14.20
C LEU A 81 6.12 -3.38 14.76
N LYS A 82 6.82 -2.65 13.89
CA LYS A 82 7.89 -1.75 14.30
C LYS A 82 7.38 -0.62 15.21
N ALA A 83 6.23 -0.03 14.88
CA ALA A 83 5.65 1.05 15.68
C ALA A 83 5.17 0.56 17.05
N ILE A 84 4.46 -0.57 17.10
CA ILE A 84 4.00 -1.23 18.33
C ILE A 84 5.19 -1.62 19.22
N ARG A 85 6.26 -2.18 18.64
CA ARG A 85 7.50 -2.56 19.34
C ARG A 85 8.36 -1.38 19.78
N GLY A 86 8.20 -0.21 19.16
CA GLY A 86 8.90 1.02 19.52
C GLY A 86 8.29 1.77 20.71
N GLU A 87 7.08 1.41 21.13
CA GLU A 87 6.39 2.11 22.21
C GLU A 87 7.01 1.74 23.58
N ALA A 88 7.63 2.70 24.26
CA ALA A 88 8.49 2.49 25.44
C ALA A 88 7.80 1.90 26.69
N ARG A 89 6.49 1.62 26.66
CA ARG A 89 5.69 1.12 27.79
C ARG A 89 5.65 -0.42 27.90
N GLN A 90 6.45 -1.14 27.12
CA GLN A 90 6.31 -2.60 26.97
C GLN A 90 6.75 -3.44 28.18
N LYS A 91 5.91 -4.42 28.52
CA LYS A 91 6.30 -5.70 29.13
C LYS A 91 5.69 -6.84 28.29
N GLY A 92 6.51 -7.83 27.94
CA GLY A 92 6.07 -9.06 27.25
C GLY A 92 6.02 -8.96 25.73
N ARG A 93 6.80 -9.80 25.03
CA ARG A 93 6.75 -9.98 23.57
C ARG A 93 6.01 -11.29 23.27
N VAL A 94 5.14 -11.33 22.26
CA VAL A 94 4.40 -12.54 21.83
C VAL A 94 5.32 -13.74 21.67
N GLY A 95 6.45 -13.61 20.97
CA GLY A 95 7.39 -14.72 20.78
C GLY A 95 8.06 -15.23 22.07
N ALA A 96 7.97 -14.48 23.18
CA ALA A 96 8.40 -14.92 24.50
C ALA A 96 7.24 -15.49 25.34
N LEU A 97 5.98 -15.27 24.92
CA LEU A 97 4.77 -15.57 25.70
C LEU A 97 3.91 -16.69 25.10
N THR A 98 3.99 -16.96 23.79
CA THR A 98 3.22 -18.00 23.10
C THR A 98 4.07 -18.72 22.06
N ARG A 99 3.81 -20.02 21.87
CA ARG A 99 4.47 -20.88 20.87
C ARG A 99 3.56 -21.21 19.69
N LEU A 100 2.40 -20.58 19.60
CA LEU A 100 1.46 -20.81 18.51
C LEU A 100 2.07 -20.36 17.16
N PRO A 101 1.93 -21.16 16.09
CA PRO A 101 2.35 -20.76 14.75
C PRO A 101 1.33 -19.77 14.17
N LEU A 102 1.38 -18.52 14.64
CA LEU A 102 0.46 -17.47 14.23
C LEU A 102 0.85 -16.91 12.85
N GLU A 103 -0.16 -16.61 12.04
CA GLU A 103 0.03 -15.81 10.84
C GLU A 103 0.51 -14.39 11.22
N PRO A 104 1.24 -13.68 10.33
CA PRO A 104 1.82 -12.37 10.65
C PRO A 104 0.81 -11.33 11.18
N LYS A 105 -0.42 -11.35 10.67
CA LYS A 105 -1.50 -10.47 11.14
C LYS A 105 -1.96 -10.85 12.55
N ASP A 106 -2.10 -12.14 12.83
CA ASP A 106 -2.52 -12.62 14.15
C ASP A 106 -1.42 -12.42 15.19
N GLU A 107 -0.14 -12.59 14.82
CA GLU A 107 0.99 -12.27 15.68
C GLU A 107 0.94 -10.79 16.11
N LEU A 108 0.72 -9.89 15.14
CA LEU A 108 0.61 -8.47 15.42
C LEU A 108 -0.58 -8.11 16.33
N LEU A 109 -1.74 -8.72 16.10
CA LEU A 109 -2.93 -8.50 16.93
C LEU A 109 -2.75 -9.11 18.32
N ALA A 110 -2.09 -10.27 18.43
CA ALA A 110 -1.73 -10.87 19.71
C ALA A 110 -0.76 -9.98 20.50
N GLU A 111 0.22 -9.33 19.84
CA GLU A 111 1.15 -8.40 20.51
C GLU A 111 0.37 -7.27 21.17
N LEU A 112 -0.63 -6.73 20.49
CA LEU A 112 -1.49 -5.67 21.00
C LEU A 112 -2.45 -6.16 22.11
N ASP A 113 -3.04 -7.34 21.93
CA ASP A 113 -4.03 -7.88 22.85
C ASP A 113 -3.42 -8.29 24.19
N LEU A 114 -2.19 -8.80 24.19
CA LEU A 114 -1.43 -9.16 25.38
C LEU A 114 -0.96 -7.98 26.22
N TRP A 115 -1.16 -6.73 25.76
CA TRP A 115 -0.81 -5.57 26.56
C TRP A 115 -1.71 -5.46 27.80
N GLU A 116 -1.08 -5.42 28.97
CA GLU A 116 -1.72 -5.21 30.28
C GLU A 116 -2.08 -3.72 30.47
N THR A 117 -2.85 -3.15 29.54
CA THR A 117 -3.32 -1.75 29.57
C THR A 117 -4.82 -1.69 29.29
N HIS A 118 -5.45 -0.59 29.74
CA HIS A 118 -6.88 -0.37 29.52
C HIS A 118 -7.19 -0.24 28.02
N ARG A 119 -8.31 -0.80 27.60
CA ARG A 119 -8.80 -0.82 26.21
C ARG A 119 -8.75 0.55 25.55
N ASP A 120 -9.11 1.60 26.25
CA ASP A 120 -9.14 2.97 25.69
C ASP A 120 -7.72 3.45 25.33
N THR A 121 -6.71 3.12 26.14
CA THR A 121 -5.30 3.39 25.79
C THR A 121 -4.88 2.68 24.51
N LYS A 122 -5.33 1.42 24.34
CA LYS A 122 -5.04 0.65 23.11
C LYS A 122 -5.75 1.27 21.91
N ARG A 123 -6.99 1.75 22.08
CA ARG A 123 -7.76 2.43 21.04
C ARG A 123 -7.06 3.70 20.57
N ASP A 124 -6.67 4.57 21.51
CA ASP A 124 -5.95 5.81 21.19
C ASP A 124 -4.67 5.54 20.41
N LEU A 125 -3.92 4.49 20.79
CA LEU A 125 -2.74 4.08 20.04
C LEU A 125 -3.11 3.61 18.63
N ILE A 126 -4.12 2.74 18.49
CA ILE A 126 -4.51 2.20 17.18
C ILE A 126 -5.03 3.30 16.26
N GLU A 127 -5.76 4.28 16.77
CA GLU A 127 -6.17 5.46 16.01
C GLU A 127 -4.95 6.28 15.56
N LYS A 128 -4.00 6.54 16.46
CA LYS A 128 -2.73 7.21 16.11
C LYS A 128 -1.93 6.43 15.06
N LEU A 129 -1.85 5.11 15.17
CA LEU A 129 -1.17 4.24 14.21
C LEU A 129 -1.90 4.21 12.87
N ARG A 130 -3.23 4.21 12.87
CA ARG A 130 -4.04 4.30 11.66
C ARG A 130 -3.75 5.59 10.91
N ASP A 131 -3.77 6.72 11.59
CA ASP A 131 -3.48 8.01 10.98
C ASP A 131 -2.04 8.10 10.48
N GLY A 132 -1.08 7.59 11.28
CA GLY A 132 0.32 7.48 10.89
C GLY A 132 0.53 6.60 9.65
N TRP A 133 -0.16 5.45 9.58
CA TRP A 133 -0.12 4.57 8.42
C TRP A 133 -0.77 5.22 7.20
N VAL A 134 -1.92 5.87 7.33
CA VAL A 134 -2.57 6.58 6.22
C VAL A 134 -1.65 7.67 5.67
N ALA A 135 -0.97 8.42 6.53
CA ALA A 135 0.00 9.43 6.12
C ALA A 135 1.24 8.80 5.43
N SER A 136 1.79 7.72 6.00
CA SER A 136 2.95 7.00 5.45
C SER A 136 2.62 6.32 4.11
N ASN A 137 1.51 5.59 4.02
CA ASN A 137 1.05 4.92 2.82
C ASN A 137 0.69 5.90 1.70
N LYS A 138 0.09 7.06 2.01
CA LYS A 138 -0.08 8.14 1.03
C LYS A 138 1.27 8.57 0.46
N ARG A 139 2.28 8.76 1.31
CA ARG A 139 3.63 9.13 0.88
C ARG A 139 4.29 8.03 0.04
N HIS A 140 4.23 6.77 0.47
CA HIS A 140 4.77 5.65 -0.30
C HIS A 140 4.08 5.50 -1.66
N ARG A 141 2.75 5.57 -1.73
CA ARG A 141 2.00 5.54 -3.00
C ARG A 141 2.35 6.70 -3.92
N THR A 142 2.55 7.91 -3.37
CA THR A 142 2.98 9.06 -4.16
C THR A 142 4.34 8.82 -4.81
N LEU A 143 5.25 8.16 -4.10
CA LEU A 143 6.62 7.89 -4.54
C LEU A 143 6.76 6.63 -5.42
N ARG A 144 5.82 5.68 -5.38
CA ARG A 144 5.75 4.57 -6.35
C ARG A 144 5.68 5.03 -7.82
N TRP A 145 5.29 6.28 -8.06
CA TRP A 145 5.35 6.85 -9.41
C TRP A 145 6.76 6.93 -10.02
N PHE A 146 7.81 6.84 -9.20
CA PHE A 146 9.19 6.76 -9.67
C PHE A 146 9.63 5.33 -10.04
N ASP A 147 8.81 4.30 -9.81
CA ASP A 147 9.23 2.90 -10.01
C ASP A 147 9.50 2.57 -11.50
N ASP A 148 8.84 3.25 -12.43
CA ASP A 148 9.10 3.20 -13.87
C ASP A 148 9.83 4.46 -14.36
N ASP A 149 10.71 4.34 -15.36
CA ASP A 149 11.55 5.44 -15.88
C ASP A 149 12.24 6.23 -14.74
N GLU A 150 12.70 5.52 -13.70
CA GLU A 150 13.13 6.06 -12.41
C GLU A 150 14.15 7.18 -12.53
N TYR A 151 15.22 6.93 -13.30
CA TYR A 151 16.29 7.91 -13.51
C TYR A 151 15.78 9.20 -14.17
N GLU A 152 14.99 9.08 -15.24
CA GLU A 152 14.48 10.23 -16.00
C GLU A 152 13.49 11.07 -15.16
N LYS A 153 12.67 10.40 -14.33
CA LYS A 153 11.74 11.08 -13.42
C LYS A 153 12.47 11.74 -12.25
N CYS A 154 13.50 11.08 -11.70
CA CYS A 154 14.35 11.65 -10.65
C CYS A 154 15.11 12.88 -11.16
N ASP A 155 15.67 12.82 -12.37
CA ASP A 155 16.33 13.94 -13.03
C ASP A 155 15.33 15.09 -13.29
N LEU A 156 14.13 14.78 -13.78
CA LEU A 156 13.09 15.80 -13.98
C LEU A 156 12.68 16.48 -12.67
N LEU A 157 12.56 15.72 -11.59
CA LEU A 157 12.29 16.26 -10.26
C LEU A 157 13.42 17.17 -9.80
N TRP A 158 14.67 16.73 -9.96
CA TRP A 158 15.85 17.52 -9.60
C TRP A 158 15.91 18.83 -10.38
N ALA A 159 15.75 18.79 -11.70
CA ALA A 159 15.70 19.97 -12.56
C ALA A 159 14.56 20.92 -12.17
N TRP A 160 13.41 20.38 -11.77
CA TRP A 160 12.30 21.19 -11.26
C TRP A 160 12.67 21.88 -9.93
N LEU A 161 13.23 21.15 -8.98
CA LEU A 161 13.60 21.71 -7.67
C LEU A 161 14.68 22.76 -7.81
N HIS A 162 15.72 22.49 -8.60
CA HIS A 162 16.78 23.45 -8.87
C HIS A 162 16.27 24.76 -9.47
N LYS A 163 15.24 24.70 -10.32
CA LYS A 163 14.64 25.89 -10.94
C LYS A 163 13.68 26.64 -10.02
N ASN A 164 12.84 25.94 -9.26
CA ASN A 164 11.72 26.56 -8.54
C ASN A 164 11.96 26.72 -7.03
N ARG A 165 12.86 25.91 -6.44
CA ARG A 165 13.20 25.91 -5.02
C ARG A 165 14.71 25.69 -4.82
N PRO A 166 15.58 26.58 -5.33
CA PRO A 166 17.03 26.40 -5.29
C PRO A 166 17.58 26.24 -3.87
N SER A 167 17.00 26.93 -2.88
CA SER A 167 17.39 26.84 -1.46
C SER A 167 17.24 25.44 -0.87
N LEU A 168 16.37 24.58 -1.42
CA LEU A 168 16.23 23.21 -0.94
C LEU A 168 17.34 22.29 -1.46
N VAL A 169 17.88 22.58 -2.63
CA VAL A 169 18.85 21.71 -3.33
C VAL A 169 20.27 22.25 -3.34
N GLU A 170 20.48 23.46 -2.81
CA GLU A 170 21.81 24.08 -2.71
C GLU A 170 22.78 23.17 -1.93
N GLY A 171 23.95 22.92 -2.53
CA GLY A 171 24.97 22.02 -1.97
C GLY A 171 24.63 20.53 -2.00
N ARG A 172 23.51 20.11 -2.60
CA ARG A 172 23.10 18.69 -2.72
C ARG A 172 23.41 18.13 -4.10
N ARG A 173 23.51 16.79 -4.20
CA ARG A 173 23.66 16.06 -5.46
C ARG A 173 22.31 15.69 -6.06
N SER A 174 22.30 15.48 -7.37
CA SER A 174 21.11 15.06 -8.11
C SER A 174 20.56 13.72 -7.65
N PHE A 175 19.26 13.51 -7.90
CA PHE A 175 18.61 12.25 -7.60
C PHE A 175 18.84 11.27 -8.75
N GLU A 176 19.32 10.08 -8.41
CA GLU A 176 19.51 8.97 -9.36
C GLU A 176 18.43 7.90 -9.16
N PHE A 177 17.99 7.73 -7.91
CA PHE A 177 17.02 6.71 -7.49
C PHE A 177 15.96 7.30 -6.55
N ARG A 178 14.80 6.64 -6.45
CA ARG A 178 13.68 6.96 -5.57
C ARG A 178 14.12 7.08 -4.11
N VAL A 179 15.07 6.25 -3.68
CA VAL A 179 15.62 6.29 -2.32
C VAL A 179 16.26 7.64 -2.00
N HIS A 180 16.90 8.30 -2.98
CA HIS A 180 17.47 9.64 -2.79
C HIS A 180 16.37 10.70 -2.63
N VAL A 181 15.27 10.57 -3.37
CA VAL A 181 14.09 11.45 -3.25
C VAL A 181 13.44 11.28 -1.88
N GLU A 182 13.31 10.04 -1.40
CA GLU A 182 12.77 9.73 -0.08
C GLU A 182 13.59 10.35 1.05
N HIS A 183 14.91 10.14 1.01
CA HIS A 183 15.85 10.77 1.95
C HIS A 183 15.76 12.28 1.90
N PHE A 184 15.77 12.86 0.71
CA PHE A 184 15.67 14.31 0.54
C PHE A 184 14.43 14.90 1.19
N PHE A 185 13.25 14.31 0.95
CA PHE A 185 12.01 14.81 1.56
C PHE A 185 11.97 14.64 3.08
N ASN A 186 12.63 13.61 3.63
CA ASN A 186 12.81 13.45 5.07
C ASN A 186 13.73 14.55 5.64
N ASP A 187 14.91 14.72 5.04
CA ASP A 187 15.94 15.66 5.50
C ASP A 187 15.49 17.13 5.36
N ALA A 188 14.74 17.45 4.30
CA ALA A 188 14.24 18.79 4.06
C ALA A 188 13.08 19.17 5.00
N GLY A 189 12.56 18.22 5.80
CA GLY A 189 11.47 18.47 6.74
C GLY A 189 10.17 18.94 6.08
N LEU A 190 9.96 18.59 4.80
CA LEU A 190 8.80 19.05 4.04
C LEU A 190 7.52 18.41 4.55
N ARG A 191 6.44 19.19 4.58
CA ARG A 191 5.13 18.68 4.95
C ARG A 191 4.54 17.81 3.83
N ALA A 192 3.62 16.92 4.18
CA ALA A 192 3.05 15.95 3.23
C ALA A 192 2.29 16.63 2.07
N ASP A 193 1.62 17.74 2.32
CA ASP A 193 0.96 18.58 1.32
C ASP A 193 1.97 19.20 0.35
N GLU A 194 3.09 19.71 0.85
CA GLU A 194 4.17 20.24 0.01
C GLU A 194 4.79 19.16 -0.89
N ILE A 195 5.08 17.99 -0.31
CA ILE A 195 5.61 16.84 -1.06
C ILE A 195 4.62 16.47 -2.17
N ASN A 196 3.33 16.35 -1.85
CA ASN A 196 2.31 16.02 -2.84
C ASN A 196 2.20 17.08 -3.94
N TYR A 197 2.29 18.37 -3.60
CA TYR A 197 2.29 19.46 -4.57
C TYR A 197 3.48 19.36 -5.53
N ILE A 198 4.68 19.14 -5.01
CA ILE A 198 5.91 19.00 -5.80
C ILE A 198 5.78 17.80 -6.75
N ILE A 199 5.40 16.63 -6.23
CA ILE A 199 5.28 15.41 -7.04
C ILE A 199 4.19 15.54 -8.11
N ASN A 200 3.02 16.09 -7.79
CA ASN A 200 1.95 16.27 -8.79
C ASN A 200 2.33 17.28 -9.88
N THR A 201 3.10 18.32 -9.54
CA THR A 201 3.62 19.27 -10.52
C THR A 201 4.59 18.58 -11.48
N VAL A 202 5.49 17.76 -10.96
CA VAL A 202 6.49 17.03 -11.75
C VAL A 202 5.81 15.96 -12.63
N LYS A 203 4.82 15.22 -12.10
CA LYS A 203 3.96 14.30 -12.85
C LYS A 203 3.30 14.95 -14.06
N THR A 204 2.76 16.16 -13.86
CA THR A 204 2.10 16.91 -14.94
C THR A 204 3.11 17.27 -16.03
N ARG A 205 4.30 17.74 -15.66
CA ARG A 205 5.38 18.06 -16.61
C ARG A 205 5.88 16.83 -17.35
N TRP A 206 6.03 15.70 -16.66
CA TRP A 206 6.40 14.43 -17.26
C TRP A 206 5.40 14.00 -18.33
N SER A 207 4.10 14.05 -18.01
CA SER A 207 3.04 13.69 -18.94
C SER A 207 3.06 14.58 -20.18
N GLN A 208 3.27 15.89 -20.00
CA GLN A 208 3.43 16.83 -21.11
C GLN A 208 4.70 16.55 -21.94
N ARG A 209 5.80 16.17 -21.30
CA ARG A 209 7.06 15.80 -21.98
C ARG A 209 6.87 14.56 -22.84
N LYS A 210 6.36 13.46 -22.27
CA LYS A 210 6.06 12.23 -23.03
C LYS A 210 5.07 12.48 -24.16
N TYR A 211 4.06 13.33 -23.93
CA TYR A 211 3.13 13.73 -24.99
C TYR A 211 3.84 14.46 -26.15
N ARG A 212 4.74 15.40 -25.85
CA ARG A 212 5.52 16.11 -26.87
C ARG A 212 6.49 15.19 -27.61
N GLU A 213 7.14 14.28 -26.90
CA GLU A 213 8.06 13.30 -27.50
C GLU A 213 7.30 12.35 -28.44
N THR A 214 6.14 11.85 -28.03
CA THR A 214 5.30 10.94 -28.83
C THR A 214 4.68 11.62 -30.05
N ASN A 215 4.50 12.95 -30.01
CA ASN A 215 3.90 13.74 -31.09
C ASN A 215 4.90 14.62 -31.84
N LYS A 216 6.22 14.42 -31.65
CA LYS A 216 7.25 15.28 -32.26
C LYS A 216 7.12 15.35 -33.79
N ASP A 217 6.78 14.23 -34.41
CA ASP A 217 6.60 14.11 -35.88
C ASP A 217 5.11 14.12 -36.29
N LYS A 218 4.20 14.30 -35.33
CA LYS A 218 2.75 14.28 -35.55
C LYS A 218 2.20 15.70 -35.44
N LYS A 219 1.68 16.22 -36.53
CA LYS A 219 0.96 17.49 -36.53
C LYS A 219 -0.54 17.22 -36.38
N GLN A 220 -1.17 17.84 -35.39
CA GLN A 220 -2.62 17.80 -35.26
C GLN A 220 -3.25 18.64 -36.39
N PHE A 221 -4.10 18.02 -37.19
CA PHE A 221 -4.91 18.70 -38.21
C PHE A 221 -6.37 18.66 -37.80
N ASN A 222 -7.03 19.81 -37.83
CA ASN A 222 -8.47 19.90 -37.65
C ASN A 222 -9.12 19.91 -39.03
N PHE A 223 -9.93 18.89 -39.32
CA PHE A 223 -10.66 18.78 -40.57
C PHE A 223 -12.12 19.14 -40.38
N VAL A 224 -12.66 19.92 -41.31
CA VAL A 224 -14.11 20.09 -41.43
C VAL A 224 -14.59 19.05 -42.44
N LEU A 225 -15.26 18.00 -41.95
CA LEU A 225 -15.82 16.94 -42.77
C LEU A 225 -17.34 17.09 -42.84
N SER A 226 -17.93 16.66 -43.96
CA SER A 226 -19.39 16.53 -44.02
C SER A 226 -19.87 15.44 -43.06
N LYS A 227 -21.11 15.56 -42.57
CA LYS A 227 -21.72 14.55 -41.69
C LYS A 227 -21.79 13.14 -42.32
N SER A 228 -21.74 13.04 -43.64
CA SER A 228 -21.69 11.75 -44.34
C SER A 228 -20.27 11.19 -44.38
N ALA A 229 -19.26 12.03 -44.64
CA ALA A 229 -17.86 11.63 -44.64
C ALA A 229 -17.37 11.21 -43.24
N ASP A 230 -17.79 11.93 -42.20
CA ASP A 230 -17.52 11.58 -40.79
C ASP A 230 -18.04 10.18 -40.45
N ARG A 231 -19.31 9.89 -40.78
CA ARG A 231 -19.92 8.56 -40.58
C ARG A 231 -19.23 7.45 -41.40
N ALA A 232 -18.74 7.77 -42.59
CA ALA A 232 -18.01 6.81 -43.42
C ALA A 232 -16.63 6.50 -42.80
N LEU A 233 -15.93 7.53 -42.33
CA LEU A 233 -14.64 7.40 -41.66
C LEU A 233 -14.75 6.51 -40.41
N ASP A 234 -15.80 6.67 -39.62
CA ASP A 234 -16.09 5.85 -38.43
C ASP A 234 -16.25 4.37 -38.75
N LYS A 235 -17.09 4.08 -39.75
CA LYS A 235 -17.39 2.71 -40.16
C LYS A 235 -16.14 2.03 -40.71
N LEU A 236 -15.35 2.75 -41.52
CA LEU A 236 -14.11 2.23 -42.09
C LEU A 236 -13.05 1.99 -41.03
N ALA A 237 -12.91 2.91 -40.06
CA ALA A 237 -11.94 2.77 -38.97
C ALA A 237 -12.28 1.56 -38.10
N SER A 238 -13.57 1.42 -37.75
CA SER A 238 -14.09 0.30 -36.97
C SER A 238 -13.92 -1.03 -37.70
N ALA A 239 -14.24 -1.09 -39.00
CA ALA A 239 -14.10 -2.30 -39.81
C ALA A 239 -12.64 -2.77 -39.94
N ARG A 240 -11.67 -1.84 -39.91
CA ARG A 240 -10.23 -2.16 -39.97
C ARG A 240 -9.57 -2.28 -38.59
N GLY A 241 -10.30 -2.05 -37.49
CA GLY A 241 -9.76 -2.14 -36.13
C GLY A 241 -8.70 -1.08 -35.80
N VAL A 242 -8.71 0.06 -36.49
CA VAL A 242 -7.72 1.15 -36.32
C VAL A 242 -8.39 2.45 -35.88
N SER A 243 -7.61 3.37 -35.32
CA SER A 243 -8.10 4.72 -35.01
C SER A 243 -8.39 5.53 -36.29
N ARG A 244 -9.27 6.53 -36.19
CA ARG A 244 -9.58 7.46 -37.30
C ARG A 244 -8.34 8.10 -37.91
N SER A 245 -7.41 8.55 -37.05
CA SER A 245 -6.16 9.18 -37.50
C SER A 245 -5.27 8.21 -38.28
N GLN A 246 -5.13 6.97 -37.79
CA GLN A 246 -4.39 5.92 -38.51
C GLN A 246 -5.02 5.58 -39.85
N LEU A 247 -6.36 5.53 -39.92
CA LEU A 247 -7.06 5.30 -41.18
C LEU A 247 -6.80 6.44 -42.18
N LEU A 248 -6.85 7.70 -41.74
CA LEU A 248 -6.54 8.85 -42.59
C LEU A 248 -5.11 8.80 -43.12
N ASP A 249 -4.13 8.52 -42.26
CA ASP A 249 -2.73 8.38 -42.69
C ASP A 249 -2.59 7.27 -43.74
N LEU A 250 -3.24 6.13 -43.53
CA LEU A 250 -3.20 5.00 -44.45
C LEU A 250 -3.85 5.34 -45.81
N LEU A 251 -5.01 6.01 -45.80
CA LEU A 251 -5.66 6.49 -47.03
C LEU A 251 -4.79 7.49 -47.81
N ILE A 252 -4.10 8.39 -47.11
CA ILE A 252 -3.17 9.36 -47.73
C ILE A 252 -2.01 8.63 -48.42
N HIS A 253 -1.45 7.59 -47.78
CA HIS A 253 -0.38 6.78 -48.38
C HIS A 253 -0.88 5.95 -49.57
N GLU A 254 -2.01 5.26 -49.43
CA GLU A 254 -2.62 4.49 -50.52
C GLU A 254 -2.88 5.37 -51.75
N GLU A 255 -3.40 6.58 -51.58
CA GLU A 255 -3.71 7.48 -52.68
C GLU A 255 -2.44 8.07 -53.32
N LYS A 256 -1.42 8.38 -52.51
CA LYS A 256 -0.10 8.80 -53.00
C LYS A 256 0.52 7.73 -53.91
N ASP A 257 0.48 6.47 -53.49
CA ASP A 257 1.05 5.35 -54.25
C ASP A 257 0.30 5.13 -55.57
N ARG A 258 -1.04 5.24 -55.57
CA ARG A 258 -1.85 5.20 -56.81
C ARG A 258 -1.52 6.35 -57.76
N GLY A 259 -1.28 7.55 -57.23
CA GLY A 259 -0.89 8.72 -58.02
C GLY A 259 0.46 8.55 -58.73
N GLN A 260 1.44 7.93 -58.06
CA GLN A 260 2.76 7.66 -58.63
C GLN A 260 2.75 6.56 -59.69
N ALA A 261 1.87 5.55 -59.56
CA ALA A 261 1.72 4.50 -60.56
C ALA A 261 1.15 5.04 -61.89
N LYS A 262 0.31 6.07 -61.84
CA LYS A 262 -0.29 6.70 -63.03
C LYS A 262 0.63 7.69 -63.76
N SER A 263 1.72 8.15 -63.15
CA SER A 263 2.65 9.11 -63.77
C SER A 263 3.85 8.45 -64.46
N LYS A 264 3.97 7.12 -64.39
CA LYS A 264 5.09 6.33 -64.95
C LYS A 264 4.67 5.42 -66.12
N GLY A 265 3.39 5.44 -66.51
CA GLY A 265 2.87 4.75 -67.70
C GLY A 265 2.40 5.78 -68.72
#